data_AF-A0A1Y2SCP5-F1
#
_entry.id   AF-A0A1Y2SCP5-F1
#
_cell.length_a   1.000
_cell.length_b   1.000
_cell.length_c   1.000
_cell.angle_alpha   90.00
_cell.angle_beta   90.00
_cell.angle_gamma   90.00
#
_symmetry.space_group_name_H-M   'P 1'
#
loop_
_entity.id
_entity.type
_entity.pdbx_description
1 polymer ?
#
loop_
_entity_poly.entity_id
_entity_poly.type
_entity_poly.pdbx_seq_one_letter_code
_entity_poly.pdbx_strand_id
1 'polypeptide(L)' 'MAVATMQAQSEKRSDYPLRVAGFDEMALSVMLLQKGQVITVTGKASYWQGYQLAVSSIA' A
#
# COMPACT_ATOMS: atom_id res chain seq x y z
N MET A 1 -5.72 9.96 -7.76
CA MET A 1 -4.94 8.75 -7.42
C MET A 1 -3.70 9.17 -6.66
N ALA A 2 -3.46 8.59 -5.48
CA ALA A 2 -2.22 8.76 -4.73
C ALA A 2 -1.52 7.40 -4.60
N VAL A 3 -0.20 7.38 -4.63
CA VAL A 3 0.59 6.14 -4.52
C VAL A 3 1.64 6.31 -3.45
N ALA A 4 1.63 5.42 -2.45
CA ALA A 4 2.70 5.27 -1.48
C ALA A 4 3.45 3.96 -1.74
N THR A 5 4.71 3.89 -1.29
CA THR A 5 5.47 2.64 -1.28
C THR A 5 5.66 2.22 0.16
N MET A 6 5.25 0.99 0.47
CA MET A 6 5.46 0.39 1.79
C MET A 6 6.38 -0.81 1.68
N GLN A 7 7.06 -1.16 2.78
CA GLN A 7 7.78 -2.43 2.90
C GLN A 7 6.80 -3.47 3.43
N ALA A 8 6.42 -4.42 2.58
CA ALA A 8 5.52 -5.50 2.96
C ALA A 8 6.34 -6.65 3.56
N GLN A 9 5.93 -7.09 4.76
CA GLN A 9 6.48 -8.27 5.43
C GLN A 9 5.64 -9.50 5.06
N SER A 10 6.29 -10.65 4.93
CA SER A 10 5.61 -11.90 4.64
C SER A 10 6.36 -13.07 5.23
N GLU A 11 5.64 -14.06 5.75
CA GLU A 11 6.24 -15.30 6.25
C GLU A 11 6.87 -16.14 5.13
N LYS A 12 6.38 -15.97 3.89
CA LYS A 12 6.78 -16.81 2.74
C LYS A 12 7.94 -16.23 1.93
N ARG A 13 8.31 -14.97 2.14
CA ARG A 13 9.29 -14.25 1.32
C ARG A 13 9.93 -13.12 2.11
N SER A 14 11.16 -12.77 1.73
CA SER A 14 11.83 -11.58 2.25
C SER A 14 11.00 -10.31 2.00
N ASP A 15 11.21 -9.33 2.88
CA ASP A 15 10.58 -8.02 2.80
C ASP A 15 10.78 -7.38 1.42
N TYR A 16 9.72 -6.74 0.92
CA TYR A 16 9.71 -6.23 -0.44
C TYR A 16 8.92 -4.93 -0.55
N PRO A 17 9.26 -4.08 -1.53
CA PRO A 17 8.47 -2.89 -1.81
C PRO A 17 7.12 -3.27 -2.41
N LEU A 18 6.04 -2.79 -1.80
CA LEU A 18 4.67 -2.88 -2.28
C LEU A 18 4.14 -1.49 -2.57
N ARG A 19 3.60 -1.28 -3.77
CA ARG A 19 2.94 -0.02 -4.12
C ARG A 19 1.50 -0.05 -3.65
N VAL A 20 1.09 0.96 -2.91
CA VAL A 20 -0.24 1.10 -2.35
C VAL A 20 -0.92 2.28 -3.03
N ALA A 21 -1.96 2.02 -3.80
CA ALA A 21 -2.66 3.03 -4.60
C ALA A 21 -4.04 3.33 -4.01
N GLY A 22 -4.25 4.59 -3.62
CA GLY A 22 -5.55 5.11 -3.15
C GLY A 22 -6.29 5.87 -4.24
N PHE A 23 -7.61 5.65 -4.31
CA PHE A 23 -8.54 6.36 -5.18
C PHE A 23 -9.56 7.13 -4.34
N ASP A 24 -10.09 8.22 -4.89
CA ASP A 24 -11.09 9.08 -4.25
C ASP A 24 -10.71 9.46 -2.81
N GLU A 25 -11.56 9.16 -1.83
CA GLU A 25 -11.30 9.44 -0.41
C GLU A 25 -10.05 8.73 0.12
N MET A 26 -9.77 7.51 -0.34
CA MET A 26 -8.58 6.77 0.07
C MET A 26 -7.29 7.41 -0.46
N ALA A 27 -7.35 8.21 -1.53
CA ALA A 27 -6.18 8.94 -1.99
C ALA A 27 -5.70 9.95 -0.93
N LEU A 28 -6.62 10.61 -0.21
CA LEU A 28 -6.28 11.53 0.87
C LEU A 28 -5.60 10.79 2.03
N SER A 29 -6.15 9.65 2.45
CA SER A 29 -5.57 8.81 3.50
C SER A 29 -4.15 8.35 3.15
N VAL A 30 -3.92 7.95 1.89
CA VAL A 30 -2.60 7.54 1.40
C VAL A 30 -1.61 8.71 1.41
N MET A 31 -2.05 9.94 1.10
CA MET A 31 -1.18 11.12 1.13
C MET A 31 -0.76 11.53 2.55
N LEU A 32 -1.52 11.15 3.58
CA LEU A 32 -1.22 11.47 4.99
C LEU A 32 -0.27 10.48 5.66
N LEU A 33 0.05 9.37 4.99
CA LEU A 33 0.96 8.36 5.54
C LEU A 33 2.37 8.92 5.73
N GLN A 34 2.97 8.62 6.88
CA GLN A 34 4.33 9.06 7.20
C GLN A 34 5.34 7.92 7.07
N LYS A 35 6.56 8.27 6.66
CA LYS A 35 7.66 7.31 6.56
C LYS A 35 7.96 6.74 7.94
N GLY A 36 8.04 5.41 8.03
CA GLY A 36 8.31 4.69 9.29
C GLY A 36 7.05 4.30 10.07
N GLN A 37 5.87 4.74 9.63
CA GLN A 37 4.61 4.30 10.21
C GLN A 37 4.33 2.84 9.82
N VAL A 38 3.93 2.03 10.81
CA VAL A 38 3.43 0.67 10.59
C VAL A 38 1.92 0.76 10.40
N ILE A 39 1.45 0.30 9.25
CA ILE A 39 0.04 0.34 8.87
C ILE A 39 -0.42 -1.03 8.37
N THR A 40 -1.71 -1.32 8.55
CA THR A 40 -2.36 -2.47 7.93
C THR A 40 -3.23 -1.98 6.77
N VAL A 41 -2.90 -2.41 5.56
CA VAL A 41 -3.63 -2.02 4.36
C VAL A 41 -4.39 -3.22 3.81
N THR A 42 -5.68 -3.04 3.58
CA THR A 42 -6.54 -4.02 2.91
C THR A 42 -6.94 -3.49 1.55
N GLY A 43 -7.00 -4.38 0.56
CA GLY A 43 -7.26 -3.95 -0.81
C GLY A 43 -7.22 -5.09 -1.82
N LYS A 44 -7.36 -4.71 -3.09
CA LYS A 44 -7.23 -5.63 -4.22
C LYS A 44 -5.79 -5.64 -4.71
N ALA A 45 -5.14 -6.80 -4.63
CA ALA A 45 -3.81 -6.99 -5.16
C ALA A 45 -3.82 -7.05 -6.70
N SER A 46 -2.80 -6.46 -7.31
CA SER A 46 -2.54 -6.54 -8.75
C SER A 46 -1.03 -6.58 -9.01
N TYR A 47 -0.66 -6.99 -10.21
CA TYR A 47 0.73 -7.00 -10.65
C TYR A 47 0.85 -6.25 -11.98
N TRP A 48 1.52 -5.10 -11.95
CA TRP A 48 1.84 -4.32 -13.14
C TRP A 48 3.14 -3.56 -12.90
N GLN A 49 4.22 -3.98 -13.57
CA GLN A 49 5.58 -3.48 -13.34
C GLN A 49 5.97 -3.50 -11.85
N GLY A 50 5.52 -4.54 -11.11
CA GLY A 50 5.71 -4.68 -9.67
C GLY A 50 4.42 -4.99 -8.92
N TYR A 51 4.57 -5.29 -7.62
CA TYR A 51 3.44 -5.56 -6.74
C TYR A 51 2.69 -4.26 -6.43
N GLN A 52 1.37 -4.30 -6.64
CA GLN A 52 0.49 -3.19 -6.39
C GLN A 52 -0.73 -3.65 -5.58
N LEU A 53 -1.26 -2.75 -4.75
CA LEU A 53 -2.46 -2.97 -3.95
C LEU A 53 -3.35 -1.73 -4.04
N ALA A 54 -4.53 -1.87 -4.62
CA ALA A 54 -5.55 -0.83 -4.63
C ALA A 54 -6.27 -0.82 -3.27
N VAL A 55 -6.14 0.26 -2.53
CA VAL A 55 -6.61 0.39 -1.14
C VAL A 55 -8.12 0.42 -1.08
N SER A 56 -8.69 -0.42 -0.20
CA SER A 56 -10.07 -0.30 0.26
C SER A 56 -10.17 0.19 1.71
N SER A 57 -9.15 -0.07 2.54
CA SER A 57 -9.10 0.38 3.92
C SER A 57 -7.66 0.44 4.45
N ILE A 58 -7.40 1.36 5.38
CA ILE A 58 -6.13 1.54 6.09
C ILE A 58 -6.45 1.59 7.60
N ALA A 59 -5.74 0.78 8.39
CA ALA A 59 -5.80 0.75 9.85
C ALA A 59 -4.41 0.95 10.47
#